data_AF-K2FAX7-F1
#
_entry.id   AF-K2FAX7-F1
#
_cell.length_a   1.000
_cell.length_b   1.000
_cell.length_c   1.000
_cell.angle_alpha   90.00
_cell.angle_beta   90.00
_cell.angle_gamma   90.00
#
_symmetry.space_group_name_H-M   'P 1'
#
loop_
_entity.id
_entity.type
_entity.pdbx_description
1 polymer ?
#
loop_
_entity_poly.entity_id
_entity_poly.type
_entity_poly.pdbx_seq_one_letter_code
_entity_poly.pdbx_strand_id
1 'polypeptide(L)' 'HIGLEHLNAFHLNDSVKDLGSRVDRHADIGAGKIGLECFRYIMTHFDQPKYLETPNGPPRWKDEITILRKYAEEKN' A
#
# COMPACT_ATOMS: atom_id res chain seq x y z
N HIS A 1 14.08 13.86 -15.00
CA HIS A 1 13.27 13.36 -13.87
C HIS A 1 11.87 13.92 -14.01
N ILE A 2 10.83 13.13 -13.70
CA ILE A 2 9.42 13.54 -13.84
C ILE A 2 8.89 14.18 -12.53
N GLY A 3 9.69 14.28 -11.45
CA GLY A 3 9.27 14.97 -10.22
C GLY A 3 8.12 14.29 -9.45
N LEU A 4 7.76 14.85 -8.28
CA LEU A 4 6.64 14.35 -7.46
C LEU A 4 5.36 15.17 -7.66
N GLU A 5 5.46 16.33 -8.30
CA GLU A 5 4.32 17.19 -8.67
C GLU A 5 3.33 16.49 -9.62
N HIS A 6 3.78 15.43 -10.30
CA HIS A 6 2.94 14.60 -11.16
C HIS A 6 2.40 13.34 -10.47
N LEU A 7 2.77 13.07 -9.21
CA LEU A 7 2.27 11.96 -8.43
C LEU A 7 0.88 12.29 -7.88
N ASN A 8 -0.14 11.67 -8.48
CA ASN A 8 -1.54 11.94 -8.16
C ASN A 8 -2.18 10.92 -7.21
N ALA A 9 -1.71 9.68 -7.17
CA ALA A 9 -2.30 8.61 -6.37
C ALA A 9 -1.33 7.43 -6.19
N PHE A 10 -1.66 6.56 -5.23
CA PHE A 10 -1.03 5.26 -5.02
C PHE A 10 -2.05 4.13 -5.14
N HIS A 11 -1.64 3.02 -5.72
CA HIS A 11 -2.28 1.73 -5.50
C HIS A 11 -1.44 0.98 -4.46
N LEU A 12 -2.05 0.66 -3.32
CA LEU A 12 -1.40 -0.01 -2.22
C LEU A 12 -1.67 -1.51 -2.30
N ASN A 13 -0.75 -2.22 -2.95
CA ASN A 13 -0.82 -3.65 -3.14
C ASN A 13 0.46 -4.28 -2.60
N ASP A 14 0.35 -5.24 -1.69
CA ASP A 14 1.48 -6.09 -1.36
C ASP A 14 1.72 -7.08 -2.51
N SER A 15 2.89 -7.71 -2.55
CA SER A 15 3.26 -8.63 -3.62
C SER A 15 3.31 -10.06 -3.12
N VAL A 16 2.63 -10.98 -3.81
CA VAL A 16 2.81 -12.42 -3.57
C VAL A 16 4.22 -12.88 -3.96
N LYS A 17 4.86 -12.19 -4.91
CA LYS A 17 6.11 -12.62 -5.55
C LYS A 17 7.28 -11.73 -5.16
N ASP A 18 8.49 -12.29 -5.23
CA ASP A 18 9.72 -11.59 -4.89
C ASP A 18 10.01 -10.43 -5.86
N LEU A 19 10.88 -9.52 -5.41
CA LEU A 19 11.33 -8.37 -6.19
C LEU A 19 11.93 -8.80 -7.53
N GLY A 20 11.56 -8.11 -8.61
CA GLY A 20 12.07 -8.39 -9.95
C GLY A 20 11.44 -9.60 -10.64
N SER A 21 10.43 -10.25 -10.03
CA SER A 21 9.74 -11.41 -10.62
C SER A 21 8.96 -11.12 -11.90
N ARG A 22 8.59 -9.85 -12.16
CA ARG A 22 7.74 -9.42 -13.29
C ARG A 22 6.37 -10.12 -13.31
N VAL A 23 5.87 -10.51 -12.14
CA VAL A 23 4.57 -11.14 -11.97
C VAL A 23 3.66 -10.18 -11.22
N ASP A 24 2.53 -9.86 -11.84
CA ASP A 24 1.50 -9.03 -11.24
C ASP A 24 0.50 -9.89 -10.46
N ARG A 25 0.81 -10.09 -9.17
CA ARG A 25 0.00 -10.85 -8.22
C ARG A 25 -0.01 -10.17 -6.86
N HIS A 26 -1.12 -9.51 -6.57
CA HIS A 26 -1.33 -8.78 -5.32
C HIS A 26 -1.56 -9.73 -4.14
N ALA A 27 -1.02 -9.35 -2.99
CA ALA A 27 -1.32 -9.94 -1.68
C ALA A 27 -2.04 -8.89 -0.83
N ASP A 28 -2.69 -9.36 0.23
CA ASP A 28 -3.17 -8.49 1.30
C ASP A 28 -1.99 -7.72 1.92
N ILE A 29 -2.25 -6.51 2.41
CA ILE A 29 -1.30 -5.65 3.11
C ILE A 29 -0.62 -6.42 4.26
N GLY A 30 0.71 -6.58 4.16
CA GLY A 30 1.53 -7.25 5.16
C GLY A 30 1.60 -8.77 5.02
N ALA A 31 0.84 -9.37 4.10
CA ALA A 31 0.88 -10.81 3.82
C ALA A 31 1.83 -11.18 2.67
N GLY A 32 2.40 -10.18 1.99
CA GLY A 32 3.30 -10.38 0.85
C GLY A 32 4.77 -10.12 1.17
N LYS A 33 5.54 -9.90 0.11
CA LYS A 33 6.99 -9.72 0.12
C LYS A 33 7.43 -8.27 0.33
N ILE A 34 6.52 -7.30 0.19
CA ILE A 34 6.82 -5.88 0.43
C ILE A 34 6.77 -5.61 1.95
N GLY A 35 5.74 -6.14 2.62
CA GLY A 35 5.61 -6.06 4.07
C GLY A 35 5.13 -4.70 4.60
N LEU A 36 4.77 -4.68 5.89
CA LEU A 36 4.06 -3.56 6.53
C LEU A 36 4.86 -2.25 6.60
N GLU A 37 6.18 -2.32 6.73
CA GLU A 37 7.04 -1.13 6.90
C GLU A 37 6.95 -0.17 5.70
N CYS A 38 6.85 -0.71 4.48
CA CYS A 38 6.67 0.10 3.28
C CYS A 38 5.33 0.88 3.31
N PHE A 39 4.25 0.19 3.69
CA PHE A 39 2.94 0.83 3.76
C PHE A 39 2.88 1.88 4.87
N ARG A 40 3.49 1.60 6.03
CA ARG A 40 3.66 2.59 7.10
C ARG A 40 4.41 3.84 6.62
N TYR A 41 5.50 3.65 5.88
CA TYR A 41 6.25 4.74 5.27
C TYR A 41 5.39 5.57 4.32
N ILE A 42 4.66 4.92 3.40
CA ILE A 42 3.80 5.64 2.44
C ILE A 42 2.70 6.43 3.17
N MET A 43 2.06 5.82 4.17
CA MET A 43 0.98 6.47 4.93
C MET A 43 1.43 7.67 5.76
N THR A 44 2.70 7.72 6.16
CA THR A 44 3.27 8.81 6.97
C THR A 44 3.86 9.94 6.12
N HIS A 45 4.30 9.68 4.89
CA HIS A 45 5.06 10.64 4.08
C HIS A 45 4.30 11.25 2.89
N PHE A 46 3.19 10.65 2.48
CA PHE A 46 2.45 11.09 1.30
C PHE A 46 0.98 11.35 1.61
N ASP A 47 0.41 12.42 1.05
CA ASP A 47 -0.99 12.81 1.25
C ASP A 47 -1.91 12.40 0.09
N GLN A 48 -1.34 11.99 -1.04
CA GLN A 48 -2.09 11.56 -2.22
C GLN A 48 -3.09 10.45 -1.91
N PRO A 49 -4.24 10.38 -2.61
CA PRO A 49 -5.18 9.28 -2.52
C PRO A 49 -4.51 7.90 -2.65
N LYS A 50 -5.01 6.93 -1.86
CA LYS A 50 -4.54 5.54 -1.86
C LYS A 50 -5.69 4.58 -2.11
N TYR A 51 -5.49 3.65 -3.04
CA TYR A 51 -6.49 2.65 -3.43
C TYR A 51 -5.98 1.25 -3.10
N LEU A 52 -6.86 0.38 -2.57
CA LEU A 52 -6.57 -1.03 -2.40
C LEU A 52 -7.07 -1.80 -3.63
N GLU A 53 -6.23 -2.67 -4.18
CA GLU A 53 -6.58 -3.67 -5.20
C GLU A 53 -6.18 -5.08 -4.73
N THR A 54 -6.19 -5.30 -3.41
CA THR A 54 -5.89 -6.57 -2.74
C THR A 54 -7.02 -7.60 -2.98
N PRO A 55 -6.69 -8.90 -3.06
CA PRO A 55 -7.57 -9.90 -3.68
C PRO A 55 -8.85 -10.24 -2.91
N ASN A 56 -8.89 -10.01 -1.59
CA ASN A 56 -10.00 -10.46 -0.74
C ASN A 56 -11.16 -9.44 -0.61
N GLY A 57 -11.07 -8.30 -1.31
CA GLY A 57 -12.17 -7.36 -1.49
C GLY A 57 -12.68 -6.69 -0.21
N PRO A 58 -13.89 -6.10 -0.24
CA PRO A 58 -14.40 -5.20 0.81
C PRO A 58 -14.37 -5.75 2.24
N PRO A 59 -14.67 -7.04 2.52
CA PRO A 59 -14.58 -7.57 3.87
C PRO A 59 -13.16 -7.46 4.44
N ARG A 60 -12.15 -7.77 3.62
CA ARG A 60 -10.75 -7.67 4.03
C ARG A 60 -10.23 -6.23 4.03
N TRP A 61 -10.68 -5.42 3.06
CA TRP A 61 -10.30 -4.02 2.98
C TRP A 61 -10.65 -3.25 4.25
N LYS A 62 -11.71 -3.61 4.96
CA LYS A 62 -12.05 -2.97 6.24
C LYS A 62 -10.90 -3.07 7.25
N ASP A 63 -10.29 -4.24 7.36
CA ASP A 63 -9.18 -4.47 8.29
C ASP A 63 -7.89 -3.82 7.80
N GLU A 64 -7.62 -3.89 6.50
CA GLU A 64 -6.44 -3.27 5.87
C GLU A 64 -6.49 -1.74 5.99
N ILE A 65 -7.64 -1.13 5.69
CA ILE A 65 -7.88 0.31 5.87
C ILE A 65 -7.72 0.69 7.34
N THR A 66 -8.17 -0.15 8.28
CA THR A 66 -8.01 0.11 9.72
C THR A 66 -6.52 0.18 10.10
N ILE A 67 -5.70 -0.75 9.62
CA ILE A 67 -4.25 -0.73 9.87
C ILE A 67 -3.60 0.48 9.20
N LEU A 68 -3.92 0.76 7.93
CA LEU A 68 -3.35 1.88 7.18
C LEU A 68 -3.70 3.23 7.82
N ARG A 69 -4.92 3.39 8.36
CA ARG A 69 -5.33 4.60 9.09
C ARG A 69 -4.53 4.79 10.38
N LYS A 70 -4.25 3.73 11.12
CA LYS A 70 -3.37 3.81 12.30
C LYS A 70 -1.99 4.34 11.93
N TYR A 71 -1.41 3.89 10.82
CA TYR A 71 -0.13 4.44 10.35
C TYR A 71 -0.21 5.91 9.94
N ALA A 72 -1.33 6.33 9.35
CA ALA A 72 -1.53 7.74 9.00
C ALA A 72 -1.58 8.66 10.23
N GLU A 73 -2.04 8.16 11.37
CA GLU A 73 -2.07 8.89 12.65
C GLU A 73 -0.67 9.11 13.25
N GLU A 74 0.34 8.38 12.79
CA GLU A 74 1.73 8.52 13.24
C GLU A 74 2.49 9.64 12.53
N LYS A 75 1.82 10.32 11.59
CA LYS A 75 2.37 11.47 10.88
C LYS A 75 2.60 12.61 11.89
N ASN A 76 3.88 12.95 12.10
CA ASN A 76 4.30 14.12 12.89
C ASN A 76 4.21 15.41 12.07
#